data_AF-A0A918TM77-F1
#
_entry.id   AF-A0A918TM77-F1
#
_cell.length_a   1.000
_cell.length_b   1.000
_cell.length_c   1.000
_cell.angle_alpha   90.00
_cell.angle_beta   90.00
_cell.angle_gamma   90.00
#
_symmetry.space_group_name_H-M   'P 1'
#
loop_
_entity.id
_entity.type
_entity.pdbx_description
1 polymer ?
#
loop_
_entity_poly.entity_id
_entity_poly.type
_entity_poly.pdbx_seq_one_letter_code
_entity_poly.pdbx_strand_id
1 'polypeptide(L)'
;MDNPYESPQPELGGVSVIEPAPIKVFGILHLVFGGIGIFGVLMSGGQLLFREAMMKASSAGDPTMAEIQRRLYESTFMTTIIGLAITLVVTVMIMRAGLKLVKKKRDAVSASTLYSYVSIGAKILTIILTMTMTLPAMNAVFDELASKGPGSSQAATMLSTMKVTMALSGIGTPLLMSIYPVLCLVLLKKKPVQSYLEQYGK
;
A
#
# COMPACT_ATOMS: atom_id res chain seq x y z
N MET A 1 -28.59 39.10 50.82
CA MET A 1 -27.56 38.88 51.85
C MET A 1 -26.69 37.77 51.31
N ASP A 2 -25.53 38.14 50.78
CA ASP A 2 -24.59 37.21 50.17
C ASP A 2 -23.82 36.47 51.26
N ASN A 3 -23.63 35.17 51.09
CA ASN A 3 -23.00 34.30 52.09
C ASN A 3 -21.49 34.64 52.18
N PRO A 4 -20.99 35.17 53.31
CA PRO A 4 -19.60 35.60 53.44
C PRO A 4 -18.59 34.44 53.53
N TYR A 5 -19.06 33.18 53.48
CA TYR A 5 -18.22 31.97 53.53
C TYR A 5 -18.12 31.24 52.20
N GLU A 6 -18.54 31.85 51.09
CA GLU A 6 -18.33 31.28 49.78
C GLU A 6 -16.86 31.46 49.37
N SER A 7 -16.05 30.43 49.60
CA SER A 7 -14.68 30.36 49.10
C SER A 7 -14.71 30.58 47.58
N PRO A 8 -13.82 31.41 47.00
CA PRO A 8 -13.70 31.52 45.55
C PRO A 8 -13.53 30.11 45.00
N GLN A 9 -14.51 29.63 44.23
CA GLN A 9 -14.32 28.39 43.51
C GLN A 9 -13.09 28.61 42.63
N PRO A 10 -12.06 27.74 42.68
CA PRO A 10 -10.98 27.85 41.74
C PRO A 10 -11.62 27.82 40.36
N GLU A 11 -11.45 28.89 39.59
CA GLU A 11 -11.76 28.86 38.18
C GLU A 11 -11.03 27.63 37.66
N LEU A 12 -11.79 26.59 37.31
CA LEU A 12 -11.29 25.43 36.61
C LEU A 12 -10.83 25.98 35.26
N GLY A 13 -9.63 26.57 35.24
CA GLY A 13 -8.95 27.07 34.07
C GLY A 13 -9.06 25.95 33.05
N GLY A 14 -9.83 26.23 31.99
CA GLY A 14 -10.45 25.20 31.16
C GLY A 14 -9.46 24.09 30.86
N VAL A 15 -9.76 22.88 31.33
CA VAL A 15 -8.94 21.69 31.05
C VAL A 15 -8.83 21.61 29.53
N SER A 16 -7.68 22.03 28.98
CA SER A 16 -7.46 22.02 27.55
C SER A 16 -7.51 20.56 27.12
N VAL A 17 -8.56 20.17 26.42
CA VAL A 17 -8.72 18.80 25.93
C VAL A 17 -7.60 18.57 24.91
N ILE A 18 -6.58 17.80 25.32
CA ILE A 18 -5.43 17.52 24.46
C ILE A 18 -5.86 16.50 23.40
N GLU A 19 -5.77 16.89 22.13
CA GLU A 19 -6.02 15.98 21.02
C GLU A 19 -4.98 14.86 20.99
N PRO A 20 -5.41 13.58 20.92
CA PRO A 20 -4.49 12.47 20.73
C PRO A 20 -3.70 12.61 19.42
N ALA A 21 -2.37 12.73 19.54
CA ALA A 21 -1.46 12.83 18.41
C ALA A 21 -1.69 11.80 17.28
N PRO A 22 -2.06 10.53 17.57
CA PRO A 22 -2.33 9.54 16.51
C PRO A 22 -3.39 10.00 15.49
N ILE A 23 -4.39 10.78 15.87
CA ILE A 23 -5.46 11.21 14.94
C ILE A 23 -4.86 12.00 13.77
N LYS A 24 -4.08 13.04 14.09
CA LYS A 24 -3.44 13.91 13.10
C LYS A 24 -2.34 13.18 12.33
N VAL A 25 -1.48 12.42 13.02
CA VAL A 25 -0.36 11.70 12.39
C VAL A 25 -0.86 10.66 11.40
N PHE A 26 -1.78 9.78 11.83
CA PHE A 26 -2.35 8.80 10.91
C PHE A 26 -3.17 9.46 9.81
N GLY A 27 -3.92 10.52 10.11
CA GLY A 27 -4.65 11.26 9.07
C GLY A 27 -3.75 11.71 7.92
N ILE A 28 -2.60 12.32 8.23
CA ILE A 28 -1.62 12.76 7.24
C ILE A 28 -0.99 11.55 6.52
N LEU A 29 -0.55 10.53 7.26
CA LEU A 29 0.06 9.34 6.65
C LEU A 29 -0.88 8.61 5.69
N HIS A 30 -2.16 8.50 6.03
CA HIS A 30 -3.17 7.92 5.13
C HIS A 30 -3.27 8.69 3.81
N LEU A 31 -3.22 10.03 3.85
CA LEU A 31 -3.27 10.86 2.65
C LEU A 31 -1.99 10.76 1.84
N VAL A 32 -0.82 10.75 2.48
CA VAL A 32 0.47 10.58 1.80
C VAL A 32 0.54 9.22 1.10
N PHE A 33 0.22 8.14 1.82
CA PHE A 33 0.21 6.80 1.23
C PHE A 33 -0.89 6.61 0.20
N GLY A 34 -2.03 7.27 0.35
CA GLY A 34 -3.05 7.36 -0.70
C GLY A 34 -2.51 8.04 -1.96
N GLY A 35 -1.79 9.16 -1.81
CA GLY A 35 -1.14 9.84 -2.93
C GLY A 35 -0.11 8.97 -3.65
N ILE A 36 0.73 8.25 -2.88
CA ILE A 36 1.67 7.27 -3.44
C ILE A 36 0.92 6.14 -4.16
N GLY A 37 -0.20 5.68 -3.62
CA GLY A 37 -1.06 4.68 -4.24
C GLY A 37 -1.62 5.14 -5.59
N ILE A 38 -2.13 6.38 -5.67
CA ILE A 38 -2.58 6.98 -6.95
C ILE A 38 -1.42 7.02 -7.94
N PHE A 39 -0.26 7.53 -7.51
CA PHE A 39 0.92 7.60 -8.36
C PHE A 39 1.31 6.21 -8.89
N GLY A 40 1.29 5.18 -8.05
CA GLY A 40 1.55 3.81 -8.45
C GLY A 40 0.55 3.29 -9.49
N VAL A 41 -0.75 3.55 -9.31
CA VAL A 41 -1.79 3.17 -10.28
C VAL A 41 -1.57 3.88 -11.62
N LEU A 42 -1.24 5.17 -11.61
CA LEU A 42 -0.96 5.95 -12.82
C LEU A 42 0.29 5.44 -13.55
N MET A 43 1.37 5.14 -12.82
CA MET A 43 2.59 4.60 -13.40
C MET A 43 2.36 3.22 -14.03
N SER A 44 1.74 2.30 -13.29
CA SER A 44 1.44 0.94 -13.79
C SER A 44 0.41 0.96 -14.92
N GLY A 45 -0.61 1.82 -14.84
CA GLY A 45 -1.59 2.02 -15.92
C GLY A 45 -0.93 2.62 -17.17
N GLY A 46 -0.04 3.60 -17.01
CA GLY A 46 0.76 4.16 -18.09
C GLY A 46 1.65 3.11 -18.75
N GLN A 47 2.29 2.24 -17.98
CA GLN A 47 3.08 1.13 -18.53
C GLN A 47 2.25 0.18 -19.39
N LEU A 48 0.99 -0.08 -19.02
CA LEU A 48 0.08 -0.88 -19.85
C LEU A 48 -0.30 -0.17 -21.15
N LEU A 49 -0.60 1.13 -21.08
CA LEU A 49 -0.98 1.93 -22.26
C LEU A 49 0.18 2.14 -23.24
N PHE A 50 1.40 2.28 -22.72
CA PHE A 50 2.61 2.53 -23.52
C PHE A 50 3.52 1.29 -23.61
N ARG A 51 2.95 0.08 -23.48
CA ARG A 51 3.71 -1.18 -23.40
C ARG A 51 4.71 -1.35 -24.54
N GLU A 52 4.32 -1.11 -25.78
CA GLU A 52 5.21 -1.26 -26.95
C GLU A 52 6.38 -0.28 -26.92
N ALA A 53 6.12 0.98 -26.60
CA ALA A 53 7.15 2.02 -26.47
C ALA A 53 8.11 1.70 -25.31
N MET A 54 7.58 1.24 -24.18
CA MET A 54 8.37 0.84 -23.02
C MET A 54 9.24 -0.38 -23.34
N MET A 55 8.69 -1.44 -23.94
CA MET A 55 9.47 -2.63 -24.35
C MET A 55 10.58 -2.27 -25.34
N LYS A 56 10.32 -1.37 -26.29
CA LYS A 56 11.33 -0.88 -27.23
C LYS A 56 12.45 -0.11 -26.53
N ALA A 57 12.10 0.71 -25.53
CA ALA A 57 13.08 1.45 -24.74
C ALA A 57 13.88 0.54 -23.79
N SER A 58 13.26 -0.45 -23.17
CA SER A 58 13.88 -1.32 -22.17
C SER A 58 14.65 -2.51 -22.72
N SER A 59 14.46 -2.87 -24.00
CA SER A 59 15.21 -3.94 -24.66
C SER A 59 16.54 -3.49 -25.24
N ALA A 60 16.80 -2.18 -25.33
CA ALA A 60 18.00 -1.60 -25.94
C ALA A 60 18.34 -2.16 -27.34
N GLY A 61 17.33 -2.66 -28.08
CA GLY A 61 17.49 -3.28 -29.39
C GLY A 61 17.85 -4.78 -29.37
N ASP A 62 17.97 -5.42 -28.20
CA ASP A 62 18.18 -6.87 -28.10
C ASP A 62 16.84 -7.61 -28.31
N PRO A 63 16.70 -8.39 -29.41
CA PRO A 63 15.47 -9.12 -29.71
C PRO A 63 15.15 -10.21 -28.69
N THR A 64 16.16 -10.77 -28.02
CA THR A 64 15.99 -11.77 -26.96
C THR A 64 15.35 -11.12 -25.75
N MET A 65 15.87 -9.96 -25.31
CA MET A 65 15.30 -9.23 -24.17
C MET A 65 13.89 -8.71 -24.45
N ALA A 66 13.62 -8.29 -25.68
CA ALA A 66 12.27 -7.90 -26.10
C ALA A 66 11.28 -9.08 -25.99
N GLU A 67 11.66 -10.28 -26.44
CA GLU A 67 10.81 -11.47 -26.34
C GLU A 67 10.58 -11.92 -24.89
N ILE A 68 11.62 -11.85 -24.04
CA ILE A 68 11.51 -12.16 -22.60
C ILE A 68 10.49 -11.23 -21.94
N GLN A 69 10.65 -9.91 -22.16
CA GLN A 69 9.75 -8.91 -21.61
C GLN A 69 8.32 -9.15 -22.12
N ARG A 70 8.15 -9.41 -23.43
CA ARG A 70 6.84 -9.70 -24.02
C ARG A 70 6.13 -10.86 -23.33
N ARG A 71 6.82 -12.00 -23.15
CA ARG A 71 6.26 -13.19 -22.50
C ARG A 71 5.99 -12.99 -21.01
N LEU A 72 6.85 -12.26 -20.31
CA LEU A 72 6.60 -11.91 -18.91
C LEU A 72 5.36 -11.01 -18.79
N TYR A 73 5.19 -10.03 -19.67
CA TYR A 73 3.98 -9.20 -19.69
C TYR A 73 2.72 -10.01 -20.01
N GLU A 74 2.75 -10.90 -21.00
CA GLU A 74 1.60 -11.74 -21.35
C GLU A 74 1.20 -12.66 -20.20
N SER A 75 2.18 -13.31 -19.57
CA SER A 75 1.93 -14.26 -18.48
C SER A 75 1.51 -13.59 -17.17
N THR A 76 1.91 -12.33 -16.94
CA THR A 76 1.55 -11.56 -15.74
C THR A 76 0.45 -10.54 -15.97
N PHE A 77 -0.16 -10.50 -17.16
CA PHE A 77 -1.15 -9.49 -17.50
C PHE A 77 -2.35 -9.52 -16.53
N MET A 78 -2.93 -10.71 -16.31
CA MET A 78 -4.09 -10.83 -15.42
C MET A 78 -3.77 -10.49 -13.98
N THR A 79 -2.62 -10.92 -13.46
CA THR A 79 -2.18 -10.57 -12.10
C THR A 79 -1.92 -9.07 -11.97
N THR A 80 -1.41 -8.42 -13.02
CA THR A 80 -1.20 -6.96 -13.08
C THR A 80 -2.53 -6.21 -13.04
N ILE A 81 -3.53 -6.62 -13.84
CA ILE A 81 -4.86 -5.99 -13.85
C ILE A 81 -5.56 -6.14 -12.49
N ILE A 82 -5.51 -7.34 -11.90
CA ILE A 82 -6.06 -7.60 -10.56
C ILE A 82 -5.33 -6.73 -9.53
N GLY A 83 -3.99 -6.66 -9.58
CA GLY A 83 -3.17 -5.85 -8.68
C GLY A 83 -3.47 -4.35 -8.79
N LEU A 84 -3.72 -3.84 -10.00
CA LEU A 84 -4.14 -2.46 -10.24
C LEU A 84 -5.50 -2.17 -9.60
N ALA A 85 -6.48 -3.05 -9.83
CA ALA A 85 -7.82 -2.90 -9.26
C ALA A 85 -7.78 -2.92 -7.72
N ILE A 86 -7.04 -3.86 -7.13
CA ILE A 86 -6.84 -3.94 -5.68
C ILE A 86 -6.19 -2.68 -5.14
N THR A 87 -5.09 -2.23 -5.77
CA THR A 87 -4.38 -1.02 -5.36
C THR A 87 -5.29 0.20 -5.40
N LEU A 88 -6.09 0.34 -6.46
CA LEU A 88 -7.04 1.44 -6.60
C LEU A 88 -8.10 1.43 -5.48
N VAL A 89 -8.70 0.28 -5.20
CA VAL A 89 -9.70 0.14 -4.13
C VAL A 89 -9.09 0.50 -2.77
N VAL A 90 -7.92 -0.08 -2.45
CA VAL A 90 -7.23 0.19 -1.18
C VAL A 90 -6.83 1.68 -1.07
N THR A 91 -6.43 2.29 -2.19
CA THR A 91 -6.06 3.71 -2.28
C THR A 91 -7.26 4.62 -2.00
N VAL A 92 -8.43 4.34 -2.58
CA VAL A 92 -9.64 5.10 -2.30
C VAL A 92 -10.03 4.98 -0.82
N MET A 93 -9.92 3.77 -0.26
CA MET A 93 -10.22 3.52 1.15
C MET A 93 -9.28 4.25 2.10
N ILE A 94 -7.96 4.19 1.87
CA ILE A 94 -6.98 4.85 2.73
C ILE A 94 -7.15 6.37 2.68
N MET A 95 -7.42 6.95 1.50
CA MET A 95 -7.69 8.38 1.37
C MET A 95 -8.95 8.80 2.09
N ARG A 96 -10.05 8.04 1.95
CA ARG A 96 -11.31 8.31 2.66
C ARG A 96 -11.11 8.25 4.17
N ALA A 97 -10.36 7.27 4.67
CA ALA A 97 -10.03 7.15 6.09
C ALA A 97 -9.14 8.32 6.56
N GLY A 98 -8.12 8.70 5.79
CA GLY A 98 -7.27 9.85 6.08
C GLY A 98 -8.03 11.17 6.15
N LEU A 99 -8.92 11.43 5.18
CA LEU A 99 -9.78 12.61 5.20
C LEU A 99 -10.70 12.63 6.42
N LYS A 100 -11.27 11.50 6.81
CA LYS A 100 -12.10 11.39 8.02
C LYS A 100 -11.31 11.66 9.30
N LEU A 101 -10.08 11.16 9.40
CA LEU A 101 -9.19 11.43 10.53
C LEU A 101 -8.82 12.91 10.63
N VAL A 102 -8.38 13.52 9.52
CA VAL A 102 -8.03 14.95 9.48
C VAL A 102 -9.24 15.84 9.80
N LYS A 103 -10.44 15.45 9.36
CA LYS A 103 -11.69 16.13 9.68
C LYS A 103 -12.30 15.73 11.04
N LYS A 104 -11.61 14.90 11.82
CA LYS A 104 -12.03 14.42 13.14
C LYS A 104 -13.45 13.87 13.14
N LYS A 105 -13.80 13.06 12.14
CA LYS A 105 -15.13 12.44 12.06
C LYS A 105 -15.28 11.35 13.10
N ARG A 106 -16.47 11.22 13.70
CA ARG A 106 -16.79 10.17 14.69
C ARG A 106 -16.47 8.77 14.21
N ASP A 107 -16.67 8.51 12.91
CA ASP A 107 -16.46 7.22 12.28
C ASP A 107 -15.05 7.03 11.67
N ALA A 108 -14.11 7.94 11.95
CA ALA A 108 -12.76 7.90 11.36
C ALA A 108 -12.00 6.63 11.74
N VAL A 109 -12.07 6.19 12.99
CA VAL A 109 -11.41 4.95 13.46
C VAL A 109 -12.01 3.72 12.79
N SER A 110 -13.33 3.69 12.60
CA SER A 110 -14.01 2.60 11.90
C SER A 110 -13.57 2.53 10.44
N ALA A 111 -13.50 3.68 9.75
CA ALA A 111 -13.01 3.75 8.37
C ALA A 111 -11.55 3.30 8.23
N SER A 112 -10.65 3.75 9.12
CA SER A 112 -9.25 3.29 9.14
C SER A 112 -9.14 1.79 9.46
N THR A 113 -9.97 1.28 10.37
CA THR A 113 -10.01 -0.15 10.71
C THR A 113 -10.42 -1.00 9.50
N LEU A 114 -11.48 -0.58 8.79
CA LEU A 114 -11.93 -1.26 7.58
C LEU A 114 -10.86 -1.24 6.49
N TYR A 115 -10.24 -0.07 6.25
CA TYR A 115 -9.08 0.04 5.36
C TYR A 115 -7.97 -0.94 5.76
N SER A 116 -7.59 -1.00 7.03
CA SER A 116 -6.52 -1.89 7.48
C SER A 116 -6.80 -3.36 7.21
N TYR A 117 -8.02 -3.85 7.50
CA TYR A 117 -8.39 -5.23 7.22
C TYR A 117 -8.35 -5.54 5.72
N VAL A 118 -8.94 -4.66 4.89
CA VAL A 118 -8.92 -4.84 3.44
C VAL A 118 -7.50 -4.76 2.88
N SER A 119 -6.66 -3.85 3.39
CA SER A 119 -5.26 -3.67 3.00
C SER A 119 -4.39 -4.89 3.34
N ILE A 120 -4.62 -5.53 4.50
CA ILE A 120 -3.95 -6.78 4.88
C ILE A 120 -4.42 -7.94 3.99
N GLY A 121 -5.74 -8.09 3.80
CA GLY A 121 -6.31 -9.12 2.93
C GLY A 121 -5.81 -9.00 1.48
N ALA A 122 -5.75 -7.79 0.95
CA ALA A 122 -5.19 -7.47 -0.36
C ALA A 122 -3.72 -7.91 -0.51
N LYS A 123 -2.90 -7.72 0.53
CA LYS A 123 -1.49 -8.12 0.53
C LYS A 123 -1.34 -9.64 0.59
N ILE A 124 -2.15 -10.31 1.43
CA ILE A 124 -2.20 -11.78 1.46
C ILE A 124 -2.59 -12.32 0.08
N LEU A 125 -3.63 -11.77 -0.55
CA LEU A 125 -4.04 -12.15 -1.90
C LEU A 125 -2.92 -11.91 -2.93
N THR A 126 -2.22 -10.78 -2.85
CA THR A 126 -1.08 -10.47 -3.73
C THR A 126 0.04 -11.50 -3.58
N ILE A 127 0.36 -11.91 -2.34
CA ILE A 127 1.35 -12.96 -2.07
C ILE A 127 0.89 -14.29 -2.67
N ILE A 128 -0.38 -14.67 -2.48
CA ILE A 128 -0.94 -15.90 -3.06
C ILE A 128 -0.84 -15.88 -4.58
N LEU A 129 -1.31 -14.82 -5.24
CA LEU A 129 -1.24 -14.67 -6.71
C LEU A 129 0.21 -14.67 -7.21
N THR A 130 1.13 -14.10 -6.44
CA THR A 130 2.55 -14.15 -6.76
C THR A 130 3.07 -15.57 -6.73
N MET A 131 2.78 -16.32 -5.66
CA MET A 131 3.27 -17.68 -5.49
C MET A 131 2.64 -18.69 -6.45
N THR A 132 1.35 -18.54 -6.77
CA THR A 132 0.61 -19.54 -7.57
C THR A 132 0.60 -19.24 -9.07
N MET A 133 0.75 -17.98 -9.48
CA MET A 133 0.68 -17.59 -10.89
C MET A 133 1.97 -16.94 -11.38
N THR A 134 2.47 -15.92 -10.66
CA THR A 134 3.59 -15.10 -11.16
C THR A 134 4.92 -15.86 -11.11
N LEU A 135 5.26 -16.47 -9.99
CA LEU A 135 6.52 -17.22 -9.84
C LEU A 135 6.59 -18.44 -10.77
N PRO A 136 5.54 -19.28 -10.91
CA PRO A 136 5.58 -20.41 -11.84
C PRO A 136 5.72 -19.97 -13.30
N ALA A 137 4.95 -18.98 -13.74
CA ALA A 137 5.05 -18.44 -15.10
C ALA A 137 6.43 -17.88 -15.39
N MET A 138 6.99 -17.15 -14.42
CA MET A 138 8.32 -16.57 -14.51
C MET A 138 9.41 -17.65 -14.58
N ASN A 139 9.31 -18.70 -13.75
CA ASN A 139 10.26 -19.82 -13.80
C ASN A 139 10.19 -20.54 -15.15
N ALA A 140 9.01 -20.77 -15.71
CA ALA A 140 8.87 -21.37 -17.03
C ALA A 140 9.56 -20.54 -18.13
N VAL A 141 9.38 -19.22 -18.13
CA VAL A 141 10.07 -18.32 -19.08
C VAL A 141 11.59 -18.40 -18.89
N PHE A 142 12.06 -18.39 -17.65
CA PHE A 142 13.50 -18.39 -17.37
C PHE A 142 14.18 -19.75 -17.64
N ASP A 143 13.49 -20.86 -17.40
CA ASP A 143 14.03 -22.19 -17.65
C ASP A 143 14.09 -22.47 -19.16
N GLU A 144 13.12 -21.99 -19.94
CA GLU A 144 13.18 -22.00 -21.41
C GLU A 144 14.40 -21.23 -21.93
N LEU A 145 14.68 -20.05 -21.37
CA LEU A 145 15.84 -19.24 -21.76
C LEU A 145 17.17 -19.90 -21.37
N ALA A 146 17.22 -20.51 -20.19
CA ALA A 146 18.40 -21.27 -19.77
C ALA A 146 18.66 -22.45 -20.71
N SER A 147 17.61 -23.13 -21.18
CA SER A 147 17.72 -24.24 -22.15
C SER A 147 18.15 -23.80 -23.56
N LYS A 148 17.86 -22.55 -23.94
CA LYS A 148 18.35 -21.93 -25.19
C LYS A 148 19.81 -21.44 -25.09
N GLY A 149 20.43 -21.62 -23.91
CA GLY A 149 21.84 -21.45 -23.63
C GLY A 149 22.18 -20.05 -23.06
N PRO A 150 22.74 -19.95 -21.85
CA PRO A 150 23.39 -18.72 -21.42
C PRO A 150 24.76 -18.64 -22.11
N GLY A 151 24.81 -17.97 -23.26
CA GLY A 151 26.08 -17.73 -23.97
C GLY A 151 27.08 -16.89 -23.15
N SER A 152 26.66 -16.25 -22.05
CA SER A 152 27.52 -15.47 -21.16
C SER A 152 27.11 -15.58 -19.69
N SER A 153 28.10 -15.53 -18.80
CA SER A 153 27.90 -15.44 -17.34
C SER A 153 27.01 -14.25 -16.94
N GLN A 154 27.05 -13.17 -17.72
CA GLN A 154 26.28 -11.95 -17.51
C GLN A 154 24.77 -12.17 -17.69
N ALA A 155 24.36 -12.99 -18.66
CA ALA A 155 22.94 -13.33 -18.87
C ALA A 155 22.39 -14.16 -17.68
N ALA A 156 23.18 -15.11 -17.17
CA ALA A 156 22.78 -15.92 -16.01
C ALA A 156 22.63 -15.07 -14.73
N THR A 157 23.55 -14.12 -14.49
CA THR A 157 23.43 -13.18 -13.37
C THR A 157 22.20 -12.30 -13.52
N MET A 158 21.95 -11.74 -14.70
CA MET A 158 20.77 -10.91 -14.95
C MET A 158 19.45 -11.66 -14.67
N LEU A 159 19.32 -12.89 -15.18
CA LEU A 159 18.14 -13.73 -14.95
C LEU A 159 17.94 -14.03 -13.44
N SER A 160 19.03 -14.35 -12.73
CA SER A 160 18.99 -14.58 -11.28
C SER A 160 18.55 -13.32 -10.52
N THR A 161 19.09 -12.16 -10.86
CA THR A 161 18.69 -10.87 -10.27
C THR A 161 17.21 -10.60 -10.51
N MET A 162 16.70 -10.81 -11.74
CA MET A 162 15.27 -10.64 -12.03
C MET A 162 14.40 -11.56 -11.19
N LYS A 163 14.75 -12.86 -11.07
CA LYS A 163 14.03 -13.82 -10.20
C LYS A 163 13.94 -13.31 -8.76
N VAL A 164 15.06 -12.88 -8.18
CA VAL A 164 15.11 -12.38 -6.79
C VAL A 164 14.34 -11.09 -6.62
N THR A 165 14.53 -10.10 -7.50
CA THR A 165 13.83 -8.82 -7.44
C THR A 165 12.32 -9.00 -7.55
N MET A 166 11.86 -9.88 -8.45
CA MET A 166 10.43 -10.16 -8.62
C MET A 166 9.85 -10.86 -7.38
N ALA A 167 10.54 -11.87 -6.83
CA ALA A 167 10.12 -12.52 -5.59
C ALA A 167 10.06 -11.55 -4.40
N LEU A 168 11.07 -10.68 -4.24
CA LEU A 168 11.09 -9.64 -3.22
C LEU A 168 9.93 -8.65 -3.41
N SER A 169 9.65 -8.23 -4.65
CA SER A 169 8.57 -7.29 -4.94
C SER A 169 7.17 -7.89 -4.69
N GLY A 170 6.97 -9.17 -4.98
CA GLY A 170 5.66 -9.82 -4.84
C GLY A 170 5.41 -10.44 -3.46
N ILE A 171 6.45 -10.68 -2.67
CA ILE A 171 6.34 -11.28 -1.32
C ILE A 171 6.89 -10.34 -0.24
N GLY A 172 8.16 -9.95 -0.34
CA GLY A 172 8.83 -9.13 0.66
C GLY A 172 8.20 -7.76 0.84
N THR A 173 7.92 -7.05 -0.25
CA THR A 173 7.33 -5.71 -0.21
C THR A 173 5.93 -5.70 0.42
N PRO A 174 4.97 -6.58 0.03
CA PRO A 174 3.68 -6.68 0.73
C PRO A 174 3.80 -6.96 2.23
N LEU A 175 4.72 -7.84 2.64
CA LEU A 175 4.93 -8.13 4.07
C LEU A 175 5.42 -6.89 4.82
N LEU A 176 6.44 -6.19 4.30
CA LEU A 176 6.95 -4.96 4.90
C LEU A 176 5.85 -3.88 4.98
N MET A 177 5.09 -3.72 3.90
CA MET A 177 4.00 -2.73 3.83
C MET A 177 2.80 -3.10 4.70
N SER A 178 2.74 -4.31 5.28
CA SER A 178 1.71 -4.71 6.24
C SER A 178 1.93 -4.12 7.63
N ILE A 179 3.14 -3.63 7.94
CA ILE A 179 3.43 -3.01 9.24
C ILE A 179 2.51 -1.82 9.49
N TYR A 180 2.34 -0.95 8.49
CA TYR A 180 1.51 0.26 8.64
C TYR A 180 0.03 -0.02 8.96
N PRO A 181 -0.72 -0.84 8.20
CA PRO A 181 -2.11 -1.13 8.53
C PRO A 181 -2.26 -1.83 9.89
N VAL A 182 -1.28 -2.62 10.33
CA VAL A 182 -1.25 -3.19 11.69
C VAL A 182 -1.09 -2.10 12.75
N LEU A 183 -0.16 -1.15 12.55
CA LEU A 183 -0.02 0.00 13.45
C LEU A 183 -1.29 0.84 13.54
N CYS A 184 -2.00 1.03 12.42
CA CYS A 184 -3.30 1.70 12.42
C CYS A 184 -4.31 0.98 13.31
N LEU A 185 -4.40 -0.36 13.23
CA LEU A 185 -5.31 -1.16 14.05
C LEU A 185 -5.00 -1.05 15.54
N VAL A 186 -3.72 -1.06 15.91
CA VAL A 186 -3.29 -1.04 17.32
C VAL A 186 -3.40 0.36 17.91
N LEU A 187 -2.94 1.40 17.20
CA LEU A 187 -2.81 2.73 17.77
C LEU A 187 -4.10 3.56 17.71
N LEU A 188 -4.92 3.40 16.66
CA LEU A 188 -6.19 4.15 16.54
C LEU A 188 -7.32 3.54 17.38
N LYS A 189 -7.22 2.26 17.77
CA LYS A 189 -8.18 1.62 18.68
C LYS A 189 -7.92 1.89 20.16
N LYS A 190 -6.89 2.67 20.52
CA LYS A 190 -6.66 3.02 21.92
C LYS A 190 -7.79 3.91 22.44
N LYS A 191 -8.23 3.66 23.68
CA LYS A 191 -9.32 4.40 24.35
C LYS A 191 -9.21 5.93 24.22
N PRO A 192 -8.04 6.57 24.43
CA PRO A 192 -7.93 8.02 24.30
C PRO A 192 -8.33 8.56 22.91
N VAL A 193 -8.02 7.81 21.84
CA VAL A 193 -8.38 8.19 20.46
C VAL A 193 -9.89 8.06 20.24
N GLN A 194 -10.46 6.93 20.66
CA GLN A 194 -11.88 6.65 20.48
C GLN A 194 -12.75 7.63 21.27
N SER A 195 -12.46 7.81 22.57
CA SER A 195 -13.21 8.72 23.43
C SER A 195 -13.14 10.17 22.95
N TYR A 196 -11.97 10.62 22.47
CA TYR A 196 -11.84 11.96 21.88
C TYR A 196 -12.74 12.13 20.65
N LEU A 197 -12.77 11.15 19.74
CA LEU A 197 -13.59 11.25 18.53
C LEU A 197 -15.08 11.08 18.80
N GLU A 198 -15.47 10.29 19.79
CA GLU A 198 -16.88 10.19 20.22
C GLU A 198 -17.39 11.52 20.79
N GLN A 199 -16.59 12.14 21.66
CA GLN A 199 -16.95 13.38 22.36
C GLN A 199 -16.86 14.62 21.46
N TYR A 200 -15.79 14.75 20.68
CA TYR A 200 -15.48 15.97 19.92
C TYR A 200 -15.59 15.81 18.40
N GLY A 201 -15.86 14.60 17.91
CA GLY A 201 -15.97 14.36 16.49
C GLY A 201 -17.24 14.95 15.87
N LYS A 202 -17.11 15.46 14.65
CA LYS A 202 -18.20 16.02 13.84
C LYS A 202 -18.69 15.04 12.76
#